data_AF-A0A4R2P6M0-F1
#
_entry.id   AF-A0A4R2P6M0-F1
#
_cell.length_a   1.000
_cell.length_b   1.000
_cell.length_c   1.000
_cell.angle_alpha   90.00
_cell.angle_beta   90.00
_cell.angle_gamma   90.00
#
_symmetry.space_group_name_H-M   'P 1'
#
loop_
_entity.id
_entity.type
_entity.pdbx_description
1 polymer ?
#
loop_
_entity_poly.entity_id
_entity_poly.type
_entity_poly.pdbx_seq_one_letter_code
_entity_poly.pdbx_strand_id
1 'polypeptide(L)' 'MHQTDIEKKRQQLINMVNQYGLTSTKALLCSQELDQLLQHYQQKKLKSMQSGKPCSPFINSAKT' A
#
# COMPACT_ATOMS: atom_id res chain seq x y z
N MET A 1 8.34 16.79 14.03
CA MET A 1 7.88 16.09 12.82
C MET A 1 7.64 14.63 13.20
N HIS A 2 6.39 14.24 13.48
CA HIS A 2 6.08 12.86 13.84
C HIS A 2 6.01 12.03 12.56
N GLN A 3 7.09 11.31 12.26
CA GLN A 3 7.12 10.44 11.09
C GLN A 3 6.21 9.24 11.36
N THR A 4 5.08 9.19 10.67
CA THR A 4 4.13 8.08 10.81
C THR A 4 4.73 6.81 10.19
N ASP A 5 4.35 5.64 10.71
CA ASP A 5 4.86 4.35 10.21
C ASP A 5 4.57 4.16 8.70
N ILE A 6 3.51 4.80 8.20
CA ILE A 6 3.16 4.89 6.77
C ILE A 6 4.25 5.59 5.97
N GLU A 7 4.76 6.73 6.44
CA GLU A 7 5.81 7.47 5.74
C GLU A 7 7.12 6.70 5.69
N LYS A 8 7.50 6.02 6.79
CA LYS A 8 8.67 5.14 6.80
C LYS A 8 8.53 4.02 5.78
N LYS A 9 7.37 3.36 5.74
CA LYS A 9 7.11 2.25 4.82
C LYS A 9 7.05 2.72 3.36
N ARG A 10 6.53 3.93 3.08
CA ARG A 10 6.61 4.57 1.75
C ARG A 10 8.04 4.78 1.28
N GLN A 11 8.89 5.32 2.15
CA GLN A 11 10.29 5.55 1.82
C GLN A 11 11.02 4.23 1.53
N GLN A 12 10.71 3.17 2.27
CA GLN A 12 11.23 1.83 1.99
C GLN A 12 10.77 1.29 0.63
N LEU A 13 9.49 1.45 0.28
CA LEU A 13 8.98 1.05 -1.03
C LEU A 13 9.68 1.80 -2.16
N ILE A 14 9.83 3.12 -2.04
CA ILE A 14 10.52 3.95 -3.04
C ILE A 14 11.96 3.47 -3.23
N ASN A 15 12.67 3.20 -2.12
CA ASN A 15 14.04 2.67 -2.19
C ASN A 15 14.10 1.29 -2.85
N MET A 16 13.15 0.39 -2.57
CA MET A 16 13.08 -0.91 -3.22
C MET A 16 12.74 -0.81 -4.70
N VAL A 17 11.84 0.08 -5.09
CA VAL A 17 11.51 0.34 -6.49
C VAL A 17 12.71 0.91 -7.23
N ASN A 18 13.44 1.84 -6.62
CA ASN A 18 14.64 2.42 -7.22
C ASN A 18 15.76 1.38 -7.38
N GLN A 19 15.87 0.40 -6.48
CA GLN A 19 16.91 -0.63 -6.54
C GLN A 19 16.55 -1.84 -7.41
N TYR A 20 15.29 -2.28 -7.39
CA TYR A 20 14.86 -3.53 -8.01
C TYR A 20 13.83 -3.35 -9.14
N GLY A 21 13.30 -2.14 -9.33
CA GLY A 21 12.21 -1.85 -10.25
C GLY A 21 10.82 -2.16 -9.66
N LEU A 22 9.78 -1.57 -10.27
CA LEU A 22 8.39 -1.75 -9.88
C LEU A 22 7.88 -3.19 -10.02
N THR A 23 8.50 -3.97 -10.90
CA THR A 23 8.11 -5.37 -11.19
C THR A 23 8.79 -6.38 -10.29
N SER A 24 9.72 -5.96 -9.43
CA SER A 24 10.35 -6.86 -8.48
C SER A 24 9.34 -7.37 -7.47
N THR A 25 9.34 -8.68 -7.21
CA THR A 25 8.51 -9.30 -6.17
C THR A 25 8.65 -8.57 -4.82
N LYS A 26 9.85 -8.07 -4.49
CA LYS A 26 10.09 -7.31 -3.26
C LYS A 26 9.33 -5.98 -3.26
N ALA A 27 9.34 -5.24 -4.37
CA ALA A 27 8.60 -4.00 -4.51
C ALA A 27 7.08 -4.23 -4.52
N LEU A 28 6.62 -5.29 -5.19
CA LEU A 28 5.20 -5.67 -5.20
C LEU A 28 4.69 -6.05 -3.81
N LEU A 29 5.43 -6.89 -3.08
CA LEU A 29 5.08 -7.25 -1.70
C LEU A 29 5.09 -6.01 -0.79
N CYS A 30 6.11 -5.16 -0.92
CA CYS A 30 6.21 -3.94 -0.13
C CYS A 30 5.05 -2.95 -0.44
N SER A 31 4.59 -2.89 -1.69
CA SER A 31 3.41 -2.10 -2.09
C SER A 31 2.14 -2.65 -1.44
N GLN A 32 1.95 -3.97 -1.47
CA GLN A 32 0.78 -4.61 -0.85
C GLN A 32 0.74 -4.39 0.66
N GLU A 33 1.87 -4.52 1.35
CA GLU A 33 1.96 -4.24 2.79
C GLU A 33 1.65 -2.78 3.12
N LEU A 34 2.14 -1.84 2.29
CA LEU A 34 1.87 -0.43 2.45
C LEU A 34 0.39 -0.10 2.21
N ASP A 35 -0.22 -0.68 1.17
CA ASP A 35 -1.63 -0.52 0.84
C ASP A 35 -2.53 -1.06 1.96
N GLN A 36 -2.20 -2.23 2.54
CA GLN A 36 -2.92 -2.77 3.69
C GLN A 36 -2.82 -1.85 4.91
N LEU A 37 -1.62 -1.33 5.20
CA LEU A 37 -1.44 -0.36 6.29
C LEU A 37 -2.31 0.88 6.05
N LEU A 38 -2.27 1.45 4.84
CA LEU A 38 -3.10 2.59 4.46
C LEU A 38 -4.60 2.28 4.62
N GLN A 39 -5.04 1.10 4.17
CA GLN A 39 -6.42 0.65 4.30
C GLN A 39 -6.84 0.56 5.77
N HIS A 40 -6.00 0.02 6.66
CA HIS A 40 -6.30 -0.04 8.09
C HIS A 40 -6.42 1.35 8.72
N TYR A 41 -5.54 2.28 8.36
CA TYR A 41 -5.63 3.67 8.82
C TYR A 41 -6.86 4.38 8.28
N GLN A 42 -7.16 4.21 6.99
CA GLN A 42 -8.38 4.73 6.37
C GLN A 42 -9.62 4.13 7.03
N GLN A 43 -9.67 2.83 7.28
CA GLN A 43 -10.78 2.19 7.98
C GLN A 43 -10.93 2.68 9.42
N LYS A 44 -9.83 2.90 10.16
CA LYS A 44 -9.90 3.50 11.51
C LYS A 44 -10.46 4.92 11.43
N LYS A 45 -10.06 5.72 10.44
CA LYS A 45 -10.58 7.08 10.21
C LYS A 45 -12.03 7.10 9.71
N LEU A 46 -12.43 6.12 8.90
CA LEU A 46 -13.79 5.93 8.40
C LEU A 46 -14.72 5.29 9.45
N LYS A 47 -14.21 4.53 10.43
CA LYS A 47 -15.03 4.11 11.57
C LYS A 47 -15.48 5.29 12.44
N SER A 48 -14.73 6.40 12.42
CA SER A 48 -15.19 7.69 12.97
C SER A 48 -16.08 8.50 12.02
N MET A 49 -16.27 8.09 10.76
CA MET A 49 -17.09 8.76 9.73
C MET A 49 -17.67 7.70 8.76
N GLN A 50 -18.81 7.09 9.10
CA GLN A 50 -19.36 5.93 8.39
C GLN A 50 -19.60 6.15 6.88
N SER A 51 -19.51 5.03 6.14
CA SER A 51 -19.97 4.73 4.77
C SER A 51 -19.07 5.11 3.59
N GLY A 52 -18.49 4.09 2.94
CA GLY A 52 -17.81 4.21 1.65
C GLY A 52 -16.83 3.07 1.41
N LYS A 53 -17.29 1.99 0.75
CA LYS A 53 -16.42 0.90 0.30
C LYS A 53 -15.40 1.45 -0.71
N PRO A 54 -14.12 1.04 -0.71
CA PRO A 54 -13.35 1.03 -1.93
C PRO A 54 -13.28 -0.42 -2.43
N CYS A 55 -13.96 -0.64 -3.55
CA CYS A 55 -13.57 -1.67 -4.49
C CYS A 55 -12.11 -1.43 -4.90
N SER A 56 -11.28 -2.46 -4.82
CA SER A 56 -10.62 -3.00 -6.02
C SER A 56 -9.97 -4.34 -5.66
N PRO A 57 -10.43 -5.45 -6.24
CA PRO A 57 -9.56 -6.61 -6.40
C PRO A 57 -8.44 -6.17 -7.34
N PHE A 58 -7.19 -6.17 -6.87
CA PHE A 58 -6.06 -6.06 -7.79
C PHE A 58 -6.16 -7.24 -8.76
N ILE A 59 -6.69 -6.94 -9.95
CA ILE A 59 -6.69 -7.79 -11.12
C ILE A 59 -5.23 -8.10 -11.42
N ASN A 60 -4.76 -9.25 -10.93
CA ASN A 60 -3.71 -9.95 -11.63
C ASN A 60 -4.28 -10.23 -13.02
N SER A 61 -3.81 -9.45 -13.99
CA SER A 61 -4.11 -9.65 -15.40
C SER A 61 -3.84 -11.11 -15.73
N ALA A 62 -4.91 -11.84 -16.02
CA ALA A 62 -4.85 -13.21 -16.45
C ALA A 62 -4.29 -13.26 -17.87
N LYS A 63 -3.35 -14.18 -18.08
CA LYS A 63 -3.00 -14.86 -19.35
C LYS A 63 -2.36 -14.02 -20.45
N THR A 64 -1.17 -14.42 -20.90
CA THR A 64 -1.00 -15.40 -21.99
C THR A 64 0.39 -16.01 -21.88
#